data_AF-A0A8H6M0H2-F1
#
_entry.id   AF-A0A8H6M0H2-F1
#
_cell.length_a   1.000
_cell.length_b   1.000
_cell.length_c   1.000
_cell.angle_alpha   90.00
_cell.angle_beta   90.00
_cell.angle_gamma   90.00
#
_symmetry.space_group_name_H-M   'P 1'
#
loop_
_entity.id
_entity.type
_entity.pdbx_description
1 polymer ?
#
loop_
_entity_poly.entity_id
_entity_poly.type
_entity_poly.pdbx_seq_one_letter_code
_entity_poly.pdbx_strand_id
1 'polypeptide(L)'
;MPLSEKLAPESLPTNPFQAEDGAYNTYDHCLNLEKEQRWNAIDKGLAQLYSVDIMGDIPPVTIARVLGHCLRLAPSEEGRQVLAREILDCNGGQELLAGLGHLYVYGLIRVFYNPKGPMPSISTGQSPGHGLQDAVRRARSHLLKRSDPNPEDLRQLLLVRDNCACVFTGALDFDAVGQEAAEAASALNPDETLTFTNVAHIITQSLPSGT
;
A
#
# COMPACT_ATOMS: atom_id res chain seq x y z
N MET A 1 -4.36 18.52 -8.05
CA MET A 1 -3.36 18.86 -7.01
C MET A 1 -2.05 19.21 -7.71
N PRO A 2 -1.48 20.39 -7.47
CA PRO A 2 -0.09 20.63 -7.86
C PRO A 2 0.77 19.61 -7.10
N LEU A 3 1.69 18.95 -7.80
CA LEU A 3 2.72 18.15 -7.14
C LEU A 3 3.50 19.13 -6.27
N SER A 4 3.25 19.10 -4.96
CA SER A 4 3.97 19.90 -3.97
C SER A 4 5.47 19.80 -4.23
N GLU A 5 6.17 20.89 -3.91
CA GLU A 5 7.64 20.99 -3.92
C GLU A 5 8.28 19.63 -3.61
N LYS A 6 9.21 19.22 -4.47
CA LYS A 6 9.85 17.91 -4.42
C LYS A 6 10.61 17.79 -3.09
N LEU A 7 9.91 17.36 -2.04
CA LEU A 7 10.44 17.18 -0.70
C LEU A 7 11.66 16.27 -0.80
N ALA A 8 12.76 16.70 -0.19
CA ALA A 8 13.94 15.87 -0.12
C ALA A 8 13.57 14.53 0.55
N PRO A 9 14.08 13.39 0.04
CA PRO A 9 13.73 12.10 0.60
C PRO A 9 14.22 12.02 2.06
N GLU A 10 13.26 11.88 2.96
CA GLU A 10 13.49 11.80 4.41
C GLU A 10 14.30 10.55 4.76
N SER A 11 15.20 10.67 5.73
CA SER A 11 15.96 9.52 6.25
C SER A 11 15.15 8.81 7.33
N LEU A 12 15.45 7.54 7.60
CA LEU A 12 14.77 6.86 8.70
C LEU A 12 15.12 7.52 10.04
N PRO A 13 14.11 7.82 10.90
CA PRO A 13 14.39 8.26 12.26
C PRO A 13 15.01 7.12 13.09
N THR A 14 15.49 7.45 14.28
CA THR A 14 15.93 6.43 15.25
C THR A 14 14.81 5.43 15.52
N ASN A 15 15.19 4.18 15.81
CA ASN A 15 14.26 3.07 16.03
C ASN A 15 13.17 3.45 17.05
N PRO A 16 11.89 3.55 16.63
CA PRO A 16 10.81 3.95 17.50
C PRO A 16 10.24 2.79 18.32
N PHE A 17 10.63 1.55 18.02
CA PHE A 17 10.10 0.35 18.67
C PHE A 17 10.84 0.06 19.98
N GLN A 18 10.17 -0.66 20.90
CA GLN A 18 10.81 -1.16 22.11
C GLN A 18 11.57 -2.46 21.81
N ALA A 19 12.63 -2.77 22.56
CA ALA A 19 13.45 -3.96 22.31
C ALA A 19 12.67 -5.30 22.39
N GLU A 20 11.53 -5.30 23.07
CA GLU A 20 10.63 -6.46 23.21
C GLU A 20 9.68 -6.62 22.01
N ASP A 21 9.56 -5.58 21.17
CA ASP A 21 8.71 -5.57 19.99
C ASP A 21 9.38 -6.40 18.87
N GLY A 22 8.58 -7.25 18.22
CA GLY A 22 9.04 -8.03 17.06
C GLY A 22 9.54 -7.16 15.91
N ALA A 23 9.06 -5.92 15.80
CA ALA A 23 9.49 -4.97 14.77
C ALA A 23 10.86 -4.31 15.06
N TYR A 24 11.38 -4.39 16.30
CA TYR A 24 12.60 -3.70 16.70
C TYR A 24 13.81 -4.13 15.87
N ASN A 25 14.09 -5.44 15.84
CA ASN A 25 15.24 -5.99 15.12
C ASN A 25 15.11 -5.77 13.61
N THR A 26 13.88 -5.85 13.08
CA THR A 26 13.61 -5.58 11.67
C THR A 26 13.87 -4.13 11.30
N TYR A 27 13.43 -3.18 12.14
CA TYR A 27 13.67 -1.77 11.89
C TYR A 27 15.16 -1.42 11.98
N ASP A 28 15.89 -2.01 12.93
CA ASP A 28 17.35 -1.89 12.99
C ASP A 28 18.02 -2.46 11.74
N HIS A 29 17.47 -3.53 11.16
CA HIS A 29 17.93 -4.04 9.87
C HIS A 29 17.76 -3.01 8.76
N CYS A 30 16.61 -2.34 8.68
CA CYS A 30 16.37 -1.23 7.74
C CYS A 30 17.35 -0.06 7.97
N LEU A 31 17.60 0.34 9.23
CA LEU A 31 18.56 1.40 9.56
C LEU A 31 20.00 1.04 9.13
N ASN A 32 20.38 -0.22 9.24
CA ASN A 32 21.69 -0.68 8.77
C ASN A 32 21.75 -0.71 7.25
N LEU A 33 20.70 -1.18 6.57
CA LEU A 33 20.61 -1.16 5.12
C LEU A 33 20.63 0.27 4.55
N GLU A 34 20.08 1.26 5.26
CA GLU A 34 20.09 2.66 4.80
C GLU A 34 21.51 3.22 4.65
N LYS A 35 22.48 2.69 5.40
CA LYS A 35 23.89 3.09 5.33
C LYS A 35 24.58 2.58 4.06
N GLU A 36 23.99 1.61 3.38
CA GLU A 36 24.53 1.01 2.16
C GLU A 36 24.23 1.89 0.94
N GLN A 37 25.28 2.28 0.22
CA GLN A 37 25.15 3.12 -0.98
C GLN A 37 24.83 2.30 -2.25
N ARG A 38 25.17 1.01 -2.27
CA ARG A 38 25.03 0.14 -3.44
C ARG A 38 24.81 -1.31 -3.02
N TRP A 39 24.15 -2.08 -3.88
CA TRP A 39 24.10 -3.53 -3.74
C TRP A 39 25.51 -4.11 -3.98
N ASN A 40 26.00 -4.91 -3.03
CA ASN A 40 27.35 -5.43 -3.00
C ASN A 40 27.55 -6.64 -3.93
N ALA A 41 26.50 -7.44 -4.16
CA ALA A 41 26.41 -8.43 -5.24
C ALA A 41 24.97 -8.97 -5.32
N ILE A 42 24.20 -8.54 -6.31
CA ILE A 42 22.98 -9.27 -6.71
C ILE A 42 23.47 -10.47 -7.52
N ASP A 43 23.13 -11.69 -7.10
CA ASP A 43 23.58 -12.90 -7.78
C ASP A 43 23.02 -12.90 -9.20
N LYS A 44 23.92 -12.89 -10.19
CA LYS A 44 23.53 -12.82 -11.61
C LYS A 44 22.80 -14.08 -12.08
N GLY A 45 22.76 -15.13 -11.26
CA GLY A 45 22.07 -16.39 -11.55
C GLY A 45 20.57 -16.22 -11.81
N LEU A 46 19.89 -15.36 -11.05
CA LEU A 46 18.46 -15.07 -11.22
C LEU A 46 18.20 -13.94 -12.24
N ALA A 47 19.13 -13.00 -12.38
CA ALA A 47 19.10 -11.95 -13.41
C ALA A 47 19.19 -12.51 -14.85
N GLN A 48 19.62 -13.75 -15.05
CA GLN A 48 19.60 -14.42 -16.36
C GLN A 48 18.23 -14.99 -16.74
N LEU A 49 17.34 -15.24 -15.76
CA LEU A 49 16.00 -15.79 -15.99
C LEU A 49 14.93 -14.71 -16.22
N TYR A 50 15.17 -13.48 -15.75
CA TYR A 50 14.31 -12.33 -15.96
C TYR A 50 15.09 -11.25 -16.70
N SER A 51 14.69 -10.93 -17.93
CA SER A 51 15.52 -10.24 -18.94
C SER A 51 15.86 -8.77 -18.65
N VAL A 52 15.68 -8.26 -17.44
CA VAL A 52 16.04 -6.91 -17.03
C VAL A 52 16.36 -6.95 -15.54
N ASP A 53 17.48 -6.34 -15.12
CA ASP A 53 17.91 -6.15 -13.73
C ASP A 53 17.00 -5.15 -12.99
N ILE A 54 15.69 -5.38 -13.07
CA ILE A 54 14.62 -4.49 -12.57
C ILE A 54 14.74 -4.30 -11.06
N MET A 55 15.27 -5.31 -10.36
CA MET A 55 15.42 -5.28 -8.91
C MET A 55 16.59 -4.39 -8.47
N GLY A 56 17.63 -4.24 -9.28
CA GLY A 56 18.76 -3.35 -9.01
C GLY A 56 18.49 -1.87 -9.27
N ASP A 57 17.40 -1.52 -9.94
CA ASP A 57 17.08 -0.13 -10.35
C ASP A 57 16.81 0.79 -9.14
N ILE A 58 16.38 0.24 -8.01
CA ILE A 58 16.17 1.02 -6.78
C ILE A 58 17.38 0.79 -5.84
N PRO A 59 18.06 1.87 -5.42
CA PRO A 59 19.24 1.72 -4.56
C PRO A 59 18.85 1.24 -3.14
N PRO A 60 19.77 0.57 -2.42
CA PRO A 60 19.49 -0.01 -1.10
C PRO A 60 18.95 1.02 -0.10
N VAL A 61 19.50 2.25 -0.11
CA VAL A 61 19.04 3.36 0.72
C VAL A 61 17.54 3.65 0.53
N THR A 62 17.04 3.62 -0.70
CA THR A 62 15.62 3.88 -0.99
C THR A 62 14.76 2.72 -0.51
N ILE A 63 15.22 1.47 -0.72
CA ILE A 63 14.51 0.29 -0.23
C ILE A 63 14.44 0.26 1.29
N ALA A 64 15.55 0.53 1.97
CA ALA A 64 15.62 0.66 3.42
C ALA A 64 14.58 1.66 3.94
N ARG A 65 14.55 2.86 3.35
CA ARG A 65 13.59 3.91 3.71
C ARG A 65 12.14 3.47 3.49
N VAL A 66 11.83 2.91 2.33
CA VAL A 66 10.48 2.43 2.02
C VAL A 66 10.03 1.39 3.04
N LEU A 67 10.82 0.35 3.26
CA LEU A 67 10.48 -0.74 4.18
C LEU A 67 10.40 -0.25 5.64
N GLY A 68 11.34 0.58 6.08
CA GLY A 68 11.33 1.15 7.43
C GLY A 68 10.12 2.07 7.66
N HIS A 69 9.77 2.92 6.69
CA HIS A 69 8.56 3.73 6.79
C HIS A 69 7.28 2.88 6.74
N CYS A 70 7.24 1.81 5.94
CA CYS A 70 6.11 0.87 5.93
C CYS A 70 5.93 0.20 7.30
N LEU A 71 7.01 -0.18 7.99
CA LEU A 71 6.93 -0.70 9.37
C LEU A 71 6.40 0.37 10.35
N ARG A 72 6.88 1.61 10.24
CA ARG A 72 6.48 2.69 11.16
C ARG A 72 5.03 3.12 10.96
N LEU A 73 4.61 3.22 9.71
CA LEU A 73 3.31 3.73 9.28
C LEU A 73 2.29 2.62 9.00
N ALA A 74 2.60 1.37 9.34
CA ALA A 74 1.68 0.25 9.19
C ALA A 74 0.35 0.56 9.90
N PRO A 75 -0.80 0.43 9.22
CA PRO A 75 -2.10 0.81 9.77
C PRO A 75 -2.60 -0.16 10.84
N SER A 76 -2.06 -1.39 10.88
CA SER A 76 -2.36 -2.39 11.89
C SER A 76 -1.10 -3.11 12.35
N GLU A 77 -1.16 -3.65 13.57
CA GLU A 77 -0.07 -4.40 14.16
C GLU A 77 0.16 -5.73 13.45
N GLU A 78 -0.91 -6.40 13.02
CA GLU A 78 -0.82 -7.62 12.23
C GLU A 78 -0.11 -7.39 10.89
N GLY A 79 -0.43 -6.27 10.21
CA GLY A 79 0.24 -5.89 8.97
C GLY A 79 1.72 -5.59 9.18
N ARG A 80 2.04 -4.92 10.28
CA ARG A 80 3.43 -4.66 10.68
C ARG A 80 4.20 -5.95 10.92
N GLN A 81 3.63 -6.91 11.64
CA GLN A 81 4.28 -8.19 11.95
C GLN A 81 4.49 -9.06 10.70
N VAL A 82 3.54 -9.03 9.75
CA VAL A 82 3.70 -9.72 8.46
C VAL A 82 4.87 -9.12 7.68
N LEU A 83 4.90 -7.80 7.50
CA LEU A 83 6.01 -7.14 6.81
C LEU A 83 7.34 -7.36 7.55
N ALA A 84 7.33 -7.32 8.88
CA ALA A 84 8.51 -7.56 9.68
C ALA A 84 9.09 -8.95 9.44
N ARG A 85 8.22 -9.95 9.33
CA ARG A 85 8.59 -11.32 8.98
C ARG A 85 9.13 -11.41 7.55
N GLU A 86 8.46 -10.80 6.56
CA GLU A 86 8.92 -10.81 5.17
C GLU A 86 10.35 -10.24 5.04
N ILE A 87 10.66 -9.16 5.75
CA ILE A 87 12.00 -8.56 5.76
C ILE A 87 13.02 -9.49 6.43
N LEU A 88 12.68 -10.10 7.56
CA LEU A 88 13.57 -11.02 8.27
C LEU A 88 13.80 -12.32 7.49
N ASP A 89 12.79 -12.83 6.80
CA ASP A 89 12.87 -14.03 5.95
C ASP A 89 13.81 -13.83 4.75
N CYS A 90 14.04 -12.58 4.33
CA CYS A 90 15.07 -12.25 3.36
C CYS A 90 16.48 -12.56 3.90
N ASN A 91 16.67 -12.67 5.22
CA ASN A 91 17.92 -13.04 5.91
C ASN A 91 19.16 -12.25 5.44
N GLY A 92 18.99 -10.95 5.20
CA GLY A 92 20.05 -10.07 4.68
C GLY A 92 20.43 -10.32 3.21
N GLY A 93 19.71 -11.19 2.51
CA GLY A 93 19.82 -11.43 1.08
C GLY A 93 19.44 -10.17 0.30
N GLN A 94 20.45 -9.49 -0.25
CA GLN A 94 20.29 -8.21 -0.94
C GLN A 94 19.33 -8.27 -2.12
N GLU A 95 19.37 -9.36 -2.89
CA GLU A 95 18.44 -9.57 -4.01
C GLU A 95 16.99 -9.72 -3.53
N LEU A 96 16.74 -10.48 -2.46
CA LEU A 96 15.41 -10.66 -1.90
C LEU A 96 14.86 -9.34 -1.33
N LEU A 97 15.71 -8.57 -0.64
CA LEU A 97 15.37 -7.25 -0.14
C LEU A 97 15.06 -6.28 -1.29
N ALA A 98 15.83 -6.31 -2.36
CA ALA A 98 15.60 -5.51 -3.56
C ALA A 98 14.25 -5.88 -4.22
N GLY A 99 13.96 -7.17 -4.36
CA GLY A 99 12.68 -7.68 -4.88
C GLY A 99 11.48 -7.31 -4.01
N LEU A 100 11.59 -7.47 -2.69
CA LEU A 100 10.57 -7.06 -1.72
C LEU A 100 10.32 -5.56 -1.79
N GLY A 101 11.38 -4.77 -1.77
CA GLY A 101 11.33 -3.32 -1.93
C GLY A 101 10.65 -2.89 -3.23
N HIS A 102 11.00 -3.54 -4.34
CA HIS A 102 10.37 -3.31 -5.64
C HIS A 102 8.86 -3.63 -5.61
N LEU A 103 8.46 -4.73 -4.96
CA LEU A 103 7.05 -5.09 -4.78
C LEU A 103 6.29 -4.00 -4.01
N TYR A 104 6.83 -3.47 -2.91
CA TYR A 104 6.19 -2.40 -2.15
C TYR A 104 6.12 -1.09 -2.94
N VAL A 105 7.21 -0.69 -3.60
CA VAL A 105 7.23 0.55 -4.40
C VAL A 105 6.27 0.47 -5.58
N TYR A 106 6.37 -0.56 -6.40
CA TYR A 106 5.64 -0.63 -7.67
C TYR A 106 4.29 -1.32 -7.55
N GLY A 107 4.17 -2.33 -6.70
CA GLY A 107 2.95 -3.11 -6.50
C GLY A 107 1.97 -2.47 -5.53
N LEU A 108 2.44 -1.66 -4.56
CA LEU A 108 1.57 -1.01 -3.57
C LEU A 108 1.59 0.50 -3.71
N ILE A 109 2.72 1.16 -3.52
CA ILE A 109 2.79 2.63 -3.39
C ILE A 109 2.48 3.33 -4.72
N ARG A 110 3.14 2.92 -5.81
CA ARG A 110 3.03 3.60 -7.12
C ARG A 110 1.64 3.56 -7.71
N VAL A 111 0.84 2.53 -7.39
CA VAL A 111 -0.56 2.41 -7.82
C VAL A 111 -1.36 3.65 -7.40
N PHE A 112 -1.04 4.24 -6.25
CA PHE A 112 -1.72 5.43 -5.73
C PHE A 112 -1.14 6.76 -6.24
N TYR A 113 0.10 6.77 -6.74
CA TYR A 113 0.78 8.00 -7.20
C TYR A 113 0.59 8.31 -8.70
N ASN A 114 0.02 7.39 -9.49
CA ASN A 114 -0.18 7.59 -10.92
C ASN A 114 -1.66 7.53 -11.33
N PRO A 115 -2.51 8.47 -10.89
CA PRO A 115 -3.95 8.44 -11.18
C PRO A 115 -4.30 8.67 -12.67
N LYS A 116 -3.34 9.12 -13.49
CA LYS A 116 -3.54 9.45 -14.92
C LYS A 116 -2.68 8.63 -15.88
N GLY A 117 -1.84 7.74 -15.38
CA GLY A 117 -1.03 6.87 -16.22
C GLY A 117 -1.87 5.77 -16.84
N PRO A 118 -1.42 5.18 -17.96
CA PRO A 118 -2.01 3.95 -18.46
C PRO A 118 -1.99 2.92 -17.33
N MET A 119 -3.16 2.42 -16.97
CA MET A 119 -3.30 1.31 -16.03
C MET A 119 -2.40 0.18 -16.54
N PRO A 120 -1.50 -0.39 -15.70
CA PRO A 120 -0.74 -1.55 -16.13
C PRO A 120 -1.73 -2.61 -16.60
N SER A 121 -1.62 -2.97 -17.88
CA SER A 121 -2.41 -4.04 -18.48
C SER A 121 -2.14 -5.31 -17.69
N ILE A 122 -3.13 -5.76 -16.94
CA ILE A 122 -3.03 -7.01 -16.17
C ILE A 122 -3.12 -8.13 -17.20
N SER A 123 -1.98 -8.66 -17.62
CA SER A 123 -1.97 -9.91 -18.37
C SER A 123 -2.44 -11.01 -17.42
N THR A 124 -3.41 -11.83 -17.87
CA THR A 124 -4.02 -12.92 -17.11
C THR A 124 -3.01 -13.93 -16.54
N GLY A 125 -1.75 -13.92 -17.00
CA GLY A 125 -0.67 -14.78 -16.52
C GLY A 125 0.16 -14.27 -15.33
N GLN A 126 -0.05 -13.03 -14.85
CA GLN A 126 0.80 -12.43 -13.78
C GLN A 126 0.07 -12.20 -12.45
N SER A 127 -1.12 -12.77 -12.26
CA SER A 127 -1.90 -12.55 -11.04
C SER A 127 -1.60 -13.59 -9.94
N PRO A 128 -1.49 -13.21 -8.65
CA PRO A 128 -1.46 -14.17 -7.55
C PRO A 128 -2.85 -14.81 -7.40
N GLY A 129 -3.08 -15.92 -8.09
CA GLY A 129 -4.42 -16.44 -8.39
C GLY A 129 -5.23 -16.99 -7.19
N HIS A 130 -4.64 -17.21 -6.02
CA HIS A 130 -5.30 -17.97 -4.95
C HIS A 130 -5.58 -17.18 -3.66
N GLY A 131 -4.61 -16.41 -3.14
CA GLY A 131 -4.78 -15.74 -1.83
C GLY A 131 -5.90 -14.69 -1.81
N LEU A 132 -6.04 -13.92 -2.89
CA LEU A 132 -7.07 -12.89 -3.00
C LEU A 132 -8.47 -13.48 -3.18
N GLN A 133 -8.60 -14.56 -3.97
CA GLN A 133 -9.89 -15.23 -4.13
C GLN A 133 -10.39 -15.80 -2.82
N ASP A 134 -9.51 -16.39 -2.01
CA ASP A 134 -9.88 -16.94 -0.71
C ASP A 134 -10.18 -15.86 0.34
N ALA A 135 -9.55 -14.68 0.23
CA ALA A 135 -9.88 -13.51 1.05
C ALA A 135 -11.26 -12.93 0.66
N VAL A 136 -11.55 -12.83 -0.63
CA VAL A 136 -12.85 -12.39 -1.16
C VAL A 136 -13.96 -13.38 -0.81
N ARG A 137 -13.68 -14.69 -0.82
CA ARG A 137 -14.64 -15.74 -0.42
C ARG A 137 -14.93 -15.72 1.09
N ARG A 138 -13.96 -15.29 1.90
CA ARG A 138 -14.11 -15.09 3.35
C ARG A 138 -14.79 -13.76 3.71
N ALA A 139 -14.70 -12.75 2.84
CA ALA A 139 -15.49 -11.54 2.96
C ALA A 139 -16.98 -11.88 2.83
N ARG A 140 -17.77 -11.45 3.82
CA ARG A 140 -19.19 -11.74 3.95
C ARG A 140 -19.95 -11.53 2.64
N SER A 141 -20.78 -12.51 2.25
CA SER A 141 -21.56 -12.54 1.00
C SER A 141 -22.43 -11.31 0.73
N HIS A 142 -22.79 -10.53 1.76
CA HIS A 142 -23.51 -9.27 1.61
C HIS A 142 -22.66 -8.11 1.08
N LEU A 143 -21.32 -8.20 1.14
CA LEU A 143 -20.41 -7.22 0.51
C LEU A 143 -20.23 -7.46 -1.00
N LEU A 144 -20.68 -8.62 -1.50
CA LEU A 144 -20.57 -9.03 -2.90
C LEU A 144 -21.91 -8.91 -3.64
N LYS A 145 -22.81 -8.03 -3.17
CA LYS A 145 -24.04 -7.74 -3.90
C LYS A 145 -23.63 -7.17 -5.26
N ARG A 146 -23.90 -7.92 -6.32
CA ARG A 146 -23.75 -7.47 -7.71
C ARG A 146 -24.73 -6.32 -7.90
N SER A 147 -24.28 -5.10 -7.65
CA SER A 147 -25.01 -3.91 -8.07
C SER A 147 -24.69 -3.72 -9.55
N ASP A 148 -25.71 -3.62 -10.39
CA ASP A 148 -25.55 -2.98 -11.70
C ASP A 148 -25.19 -1.52 -11.42
N PRO A 149 -23.92 -1.09 -11.57
CA PRO A 149 -23.53 0.10 -10.85
C PRO A 149 -23.61 1.30 -11.76
N ASN A 150 -24.61 2.14 -11.51
CA ASN A 150 -24.42 3.58 -11.70
C ASN A 150 -23.18 3.99 -10.88
N PRO A 151 -22.19 4.69 -11.45
CA PRO A 151 -21.00 5.14 -10.71
C PRO A 151 -21.30 5.89 -9.41
N GLU A 152 -22.44 6.59 -9.35
CA GLU A 152 -22.88 7.30 -8.14
C GLU A 152 -23.27 6.35 -7.00
N ASP A 153 -23.96 5.25 -7.29
CA ASP A 153 -24.38 4.27 -6.28
C ASP A 153 -23.16 3.56 -5.67
N LEU A 154 -22.15 3.26 -6.50
CA LEU A 154 -20.87 2.73 -5.99
C LEU A 154 -20.14 3.74 -5.12
N ARG A 155 -20.14 5.01 -5.51
CA ARG A 155 -19.52 6.07 -4.71
C ARG A 155 -20.18 6.15 -3.33
N GLN A 156 -21.51 6.14 -3.24
CA GLN A 156 -22.21 6.17 -1.96
C GLN A 156 -21.89 4.94 -1.09
N LEU A 157 -21.92 3.73 -1.66
CA LEU A 157 -21.58 2.51 -0.91
C LEU A 157 -20.15 2.53 -0.38
N LEU A 158 -19.20 3.07 -1.15
CA LEU A 158 -17.80 3.19 -0.74
C LEU A 158 -17.63 4.24 0.36
N LEU A 159 -18.32 5.38 0.26
CA LEU A 159 -18.31 6.40 1.31
C LEU A 159 -18.84 5.84 2.63
N VAL A 160 -19.98 5.13 2.61
CA VAL A 160 -20.52 4.48 3.82
C VAL A 160 -19.55 3.46 4.41
N ARG A 161 -18.91 2.64 3.56
CA ARG A 161 -17.90 1.67 4.00
C ARG A 161 -16.74 2.33 4.74
N ASP A 162 -16.32 3.50 4.27
CA ASP A 162 -15.16 4.23 4.78
C ASP A 162 -15.56 5.32 5.80
N ASN A 163 -16.76 5.26 6.36
CA ASN A 163 -17.31 6.23 7.32
C ASN A 163 -17.24 7.69 6.83
N CYS A 164 -17.54 7.87 5.53
CA CYS A 164 -17.42 9.12 4.79
C CYS A 164 -16.01 9.73 4.82
N ALA A 165 -14.98 9.01 5.28
CA ALA A 165 -13.62 9.49 5.39
C ALA A 165 -12.76 8.97 4.23
N CYS A 166 -11.86 9.82 3.76
CA CYS A 166 -10.78 9.42 2.88
C CYS A 166 -9.87 8.43 3.61
N VAL A 167 -9.75 7.21 3.07
CA VAL A 167 -8.90 6.14 3.65
C VAL A 167 -7.43 6.55 3.80
N PHE A 168 -6.97 7.55 3.03
CA PHE A 168 -5.57 8.00 3.08
C PHE A 168 -5.34 9.16 4.04
N THR A 169 -6.25 10.13 4.07
CA THR A 169 -6.04 11.38 4.81
C THR A 169 -6.90 11.48 6.06
N GLY A 170 -7.88 10.59 6.23
CA GLY A 170 -8.91 10.70 7.27
C GLY A 170 -9.90 11.85 7.05
N ALA A 171 -9.72 12.65 6.00
CA ALA A 171 -10.57 13.81 5.73
C ALA A 171 -11.98 13.37 5.31
N LEU A 172 -13.01 14.01 5.84
CA LEU A 172 -14.41 13.66 5.55
C LEU A 172 -14.85 14.23 4.21
N ASP A 173 -15.65 13.46 3.47
CA ASP A 173 -16.23 13.87 2.21
C ASP A 173 -17.35 14.88 2.42
N PHE A 174 -17.16 16.06 1.84
CA PHE A 174 -18.06 17.20 2.00
C PHE A 174 -19.50 16.88 1.55
N ASP A 175 -19.65 16.21 0.40
CA ASP A 175 -20.97 15.90 -0.17
C ASP A 175 -21.69 14.82 0.63
N ALA A 176 -20.95 13.81 1.10
CA ALA A 176 -21.49 12.73 1.93
C ALA A 176 -21.95 13.23 3.30
N VAL A 177 -21.11 14.04 3.96
CA VAL A 177 -21.48 14.64 5.25
C VAL A 177 -22.66 15.57 5.05
N GLY A 178 -22.71 16.40 4.00
CA GLY A 178 -23.84 17.28 3.72
C GLY A 178 -25.19 16.58 3.56
N GLN A 179 -25.21 15.33 3.09
CA GLN A 179 -26.44 14.52 2.98
C GLN A 179 -26.87 13.87 4.31
N GLU A 180 -25.93 13.60 5.24
CA GLU A 180 -26.19 13.03 6.57
C GLU A 180 -26.13 14.07 7.72
N ALA A 181 -25.78 15.34 7.41
CA ALA A 181 -25.41 16.41 8.35
C ALA A 181 -26.58 17.01 9.16
N ALA A 182 -27.80 16.48 9.08
CA ALA A 182 -28.82 16.86 10.05
C ALA A 182 -28.55 16.24 11.44
N GLU A 183 -27.87 15.08 11.52
CA GLU A 183 -27.71 14.34 12.78
C GLU A 183 -26.23 14.18 13.23
N ALA A 184 -25.26 14.19 12.31
CA ALA A 184 -23.85 13.94 12.64
C ALA A 184 -23.00 15.18 13.00
N ALA A 185 -23.47 16.40 12.69
CA ALA A 185 -22.70 17.63 12.88
C ALA A 185 -22.34 17.95 14.35
N SER A 186 -23.01 17.30 15.31
CA SER A 186 -22.72 17.45 16.75
C SER A 186 -21.68 16.46 17.28
N ALA A 187 -21.22 15.50 16.45
CA ALA A 187 -20.26 14.45 16.85
C ALA A 187 -18.87 14.60 16.18
N LEU A 188 -18.71 15.59 15.29
CA LEU A 188 -17.46 15.81 14.58
C LEU A 188 -16.37 16.34 15.54
N ASN A 189 -15.23 15.67 15.57
CA ASN A 189 -14.08 16.12 16.33
C ASN A 189 -13.53 17.42 15.70
N PRO A 190 -13.03 18.37 16.49
CA PRO A 190 -12.50 19.65 15.98
C PRO A 190 -11.28 19.52 15.05
N ASP A 191 -10.64 18.35 15.03
CA ASP A 191 -9.48 18.05 14.17
C ASP A 191 -9.87 17.42 12.81
N GLU A 192 -11.15 17.09 12.60
CA GLU A 192 -11.61 16.48 11.34
C GLU A 192 -11.77 17.54 10.24
N THR A 193 -11.07 17.35 9.13
CA THR A 193 -11.11 18.27 7.98
C THR A 193 -12.11 17.80 6.95
N LEU A 194 -13.06 18.66 6.60
CA LEU A 194 -14.02 18.45 5.51
C LEU A 194 -13.39 18.84 4.17
N THR A 195 -13.47 17.96 3.17
CA THR A 195 -12.93 18.20 1.83
C THR A 195 -13.71 17.45 0.75
N PHE A 196 -13.55 17.83 -0.51
CA PHE A 196 -14.07 17.02 -1.62
C PHE A 196 -13.15 15.82 -1.83
N THR A 197 -13.65 14.63 -1.56
CA THR A 197 -12.90 13.40 -1.80
C THR A 197 -13.25 12.80 -3.15
N ASN A 198 -12.26 12.19 -3.78
CA ASN A 198 -12.47 11.36 -4.97
C ASN A 198 -12.40 9.89 -4.54
N VAL A 199 -13.21 9.07 -5.19
CA VAL A 199 -13.17 7.62 -4.97
C VAL A 199 -11.82 7.10 -5.42
N ALA A 200 -11.11 6.41 -4.53
CA ALA A 200 -9.95 5.63 -4.93
C ALA A 200 -10.43 4.42 -5.72
N HIS A 201 -10.04 4.31 -6.99
CA HIS A 201 -10.35 3.14 -7.78
C HIS A 201 -9.62 1.92 -7.19
N ILE A 202 -10.39 1.01 -6.58
CA ILE A 202 -9.87 -0.32 -6.25
C ILE A 202 -9.86 -1.11 -7.55
N ILE A 203 -8.67 -1.48 -8.01
CA ILE A 203 -8.50 -2.35 -9.17
C ILE A 203 -8.98 -3.76 -8.77
N THR A 204 -10.28 -4.01 -8.82
CA THR A 204 -10.79 -5.38 -8.80
C THR A 204 -10.81 -5.91 -10.22
N GLN A 205 -10.12 -7.03 -10.44
CA GLN A 205 -10.25 -7.77 -11.68
C GLN A 205 -11.72 -8.13 -11.93
N SER A 206 -12.13 -8.11 -13.19
CA SER A 206 -13.36 -8.76 -13.63
C SER A 206 -13.21 -10.26 -13.38
N LEU A 207 -14.05 -10.83 -12.51
CA LEU A 207 -14.12 -12.29 -12.36
C LEU A 207 -14.57 -12.88 -13.71
N PRO A 208 -13.85 -13.87 -14.26
CA PRO A 208 -14.30 -14.53 -15.48
C PRO A 208 -15.68 -15.13 -15.21
N SER A 209 -16.65 -14.79 -16.07
CA SER A 209 -17.94 -15.45 -16.12
C SER A 209 -17.68 -16.92 -16.44
N GLY A 210 -17.79 -17.79 -15.45
CA GLY A 210 -17.70 -19.23 -15.68
C GLY A 210 -18.76 -19.65 -16.69
N THR A 211 -18.32 -20.15 -17.84
CA THR A 211 -19.10 -20.99 -18.74
C THR A 211 -18.82 -22.44 -18.41
#